data_AF-K5X5S9-F1
#
_entry.id   AF-K5X5S9-F1
#
_cell.length_a   1.000
_cell.length_b   1.000
_cell.length_c   1.000
_cell.angle_alpha   90.00
_cell.angle_beta   90.00
_cell.angle_gamma   90.00
#
_symmetry.space_group_name_H-M   'P 1'
#
loop_
_entity.id
_entity.type
_entity.pdbx_description
1 polymer ?
#
loop_
_entity_poly.entity_id
_entity_poly.type
_entity_poly.pdbx_seq_one_letter_code
_entity_poly.pdbx_strand_id
1 'polypeptide(L)'
;MSTNTGGSAPPIFADTAKFNGTNWVSWSKMIRIAAELRGVSGYLDGTIPDPGPSTTPLLPPPTTATTATPATSAETPWESITPRATEWKVRNAWTMGLLIYNTTDPIGLGISIEGTAADAWTSYT
;
A
#
# COMPACT_ATOMS: atom_id res chain seq x y z
N MET A 1 15.13 17.95 -1.56
CA MET A 1 15.46 16.54 -1.30
C MET A 1 14.15 15.76 -1.39
N SER A 2 13.79 15.26 -2.57
CA SER A 2 12.59 14.42 -2.72
C SER A 2 12.94 13.05 -2.16
N THR A 3 12.46 12.73 -0.96
CA THR A 3 12.58 11.39 -0.38
C THR A 3 11.70 10.46 -1.17
N ASN A 4 12.29 9.86 -2.21
CA ASN A 4 11.68 8.81 -3.00
C ASN A 4 11.65 7.54 -2.15
N THR A 5 10.70 7.46 -1.21
CA THR A 5 10.51 6.33 -0.31
C THR A 5 9.97 5.10 -1.06
N GLY A 6 9.66 5.23 -2.36
CA GLY A 6 9.18 4.14 -3.22
C GLY A 6 10.08 2.90 -3.31
N GLY A 7 11.30 2.94 -2.76
CA GLY A 7 12.30 1.87 -2.90
C GLY A 7 12.55 0.95 -1.69
N SER A 8 12.04 1.22 -0.49
CA SER A 8 12.34 0.36 0.67
C SER A 8 11.32 -0.76 0.82
N ALA A 9 11.77 -2.02 0.79
CA ALA A 9 10.94 -3.19 1.05
C ALA A 9 10.27 -3.12 2.45
N PRO A 10 9.12 -3.78 2.65
CA PRO A 10 8.51 -3.89 3.97
C PRO A 10 9.47 -4.51 4.99
N PRO A 11 9.50 -4.04 6.24
CA PRO A 11 10.29 -4.66 7.29
C PRO A 11 9.84 -6.11 7.50
N ILE A 12 10.81 -7.00 7.73
CA ILE A 12 10.59 -8.41 8.05
C ILE A 12 11.00 -8.62 9.50
N PHE A 13 10.09 -9.13 10.31
CA PHE A 13 10.30 -9.44 11.71
C PHE A 13 11.06 -10.75 11.86
N ALA A 14 11.72 -10.93 13.01
CA ALA A 14 12.30 -12.22 13.37
C ALA A 14 11.22 -13.32 13.33
N ASP A 15 11.60 -14.56 13.02
CA ASP A 15 10.64 -15.65 12.83
C ASP A 15 9.74 -15.88 14.06
N THR A 16 10.27 -15.67 15.27
CA THR A 16 9.51 -15.75 16.53
C THR A 16 8.45 -14.67 16.71
N ALA A 17 8.57 -13.56 15.96
CA ALA A 17 7.67 -12.41 16.00
C ALA A 17 6.65 -12.39 14.85
N LYS A 18 6.77 -13.28 13.86
CA LYS A 18 5.79 -13.44 12.78
C LYS A 18 4.45 -13.96 13.33
N PHE A 19 3.36 -13.60 12.67
CA PHE A 19 2.04 -14.10 13.04
C PHE A 19 1.99 -15.62 12.89
N ASN A 20 1.46 -16.29 13.90
CA ASN A 20 1.37 -17.76 13.93
C ASN A 20 -0.03 -18.26 14.36
N GLY A 21 -1.04 -17.40 14.31
CA GLY A 21 -2.40 -17.71 14.77
C GLY A 21 -2.63 -17.54 16.28
N THR A 22 -1.58 -17.27 17.08
CA THR A 22 -1.73 -17.18 18.56
C THR A 22 -1.22 -15.86 19.15
N ASN A 23 -0.41 -15.10 18.41
CA ASN A 23 0.28 -13.90 18.88
C ASN A 23 -0.31 -12.59 18.33
N TRP A 24 -1.61 -12.59 17.97
CA TRP A 24 -2.31 -11.47 17.33
C TRP A 24 -2.02 -10.10 17.96
N VAL A 25 -2.18 -9.96 19.27
CA VAL A 25 -2.07 -8.66 19.95
C VAL A 25 -0.68 -8.05 19.82
N SER A 26 0.37 -8.86 19.93
CA SER A 26 1.75 -8.37 19.82
C SER A 26 2.11 -8.09 18.36
N TRP A 27 1.75 -9.00 17.46
CA TRP A 27 2.04 -8.88 16.03
C TRP A 27 1.32 -7.67 15.40
N SER A 28 0.02 -7.50 15.66
CA SER A 28 -0.80 -6.43 15.08
C SER A 28 -0.29 -5.04 15.47
N LYS A 29 0.23 -4.87 16.69
CA LYS A 29 0.87 -3.62 17.14
C LYS A 29 2.13 -3.32 16.34
N MET A 30 2.99 -4.31 16.10
CA MET A 30 4.20 -4.12 15.31
C MET A 30 3.89 -3.76 13.85
N ILE A 31 2.88 -4.41 13.24
CA ILE A 31 2.41 -4.08 11.89
C ILE A 31 1.89 -2.65 11.82
N ARG A 32 1.06 -2.22 12.79
CA ARG A 32 0.54 -0.85 12.83
C ARG A 32 1.66 0.19 12.92
N ILE A 33 2.64 -0.03 13.81
CA ILE A 33 3.80 0.86 13.93
C ILE A 33 4.57 0.91 12.61
N ALA A 34 4.85 -0.22 11.97
CA ALA A 34 5.55 -0.27 10.70
C ALA A 34 4.79 0.46 9.57
N ALA A 35 3.46 0.33 9.55
CA ALA A 35 2.60 1.02 8.60
C ALA A 35 2.54 2.53 8.85
N GLU A 36 2.45 2.97 10.10
CA GLU A 36 2.49 4.38 10.49
C GLU A 36 3.82 5.04 10.10
N LEU A 37 4.95 4.37 10.38
CA LEU A 37 6.28 4.87 10.02
C LEU A 37 6.45 5.08 8.50
N ARG A 38 5.69 4.33 7.69
CA ARG A 38 5.71 4.44 6.23
C ARG A 38 4.59 5.34 5.68
N GLY A 39 3.59 5.68 6.48
CA GLY A 39 2.41 6.43 6.05
C GLY A 39 1.36 5.60 5.30
N VAL A 40 1.31 4.28 5.52
CA VAL A 40 0.38 3.37 4.83
C VAL A 40 -0.68 2.74 5.74
N SER A 41 -0.86 3.26 6.95
CA SER A 41 -1.91 2.79 7.88
C SER A 41 -3.30 2.80 7.23
N GLY A 42 -3.58 3.79 6.37
CA GLY A 42 -4.84 3.90 5.65
C GLY A 42 -5.15 2.78 4.66
N TYR A 43 -4.14 1.99 4.27
CA TYR A 43 -4.31 0.79 3.45
C TYR A 43 -4.60 -0.46 4.28
N LEU A 44 -4.26 -0.46 5.59
CA LEU A 44 -4.60 -1.55 6.50
C LEU A 44 -6.05 -1.47 6.95
N ASP A 45 -6.54 -0.27 7.25
CA ASP A 45 -7.92 -0.05 7.71
C ASP A 45 -8.91 0.18 6.55
N GLY A 46 -8.41 0.32 5.32
CA GLY A 46 -9.22 0.57 4.13
C GLY A 46 -9.73 2.00 3.99
N THR A 47 -9.22 2.96 4.78
CA THR A 47 -9.61 4.38 4.68
C THR A 47 -9.10 5.07 3.42
N ILE A 48 -8.10 4.48 2.73
CA ILE A 48 -7.62 4.92 1.42
C ILE A 48 -8.18 3.95 0.34
N PRO A 49 -9.37 4.22 -0.23
CA PRO A 49 -9.96 3.36 -1.25
C PRO A 49 -9.19 3.45 -2.57
N ASP A 50 -9.32 2.41 -3.42
CA ASP A 50 -8.83 2.47 -4.79
C ASP A 50 -9.52 3.64 -5.53
N PRO A 51 -8.77 4.62 -6.05
CA PRO A 51 -9.35 5.75 -6.79
C PRO A 51 -10.02 5.32 -8.11
N GLY A 52 -9.95 4.04 -8.48
CA GLY A 52 -10.51 3.51 -9.71
C GLY A 52 -9.69 3.89 -10.94
N PRO A 53 -10.01 3.32 -12.12
CA PRO A 53 -9.38 3.79 -13.35
C PRO A 53 -9.76 5.25 -13.56
N SER A 54 -8.76 6.12 -13.65
CA SER A 54 -8.96 7.50 -14.05
C SER A 54 -9.61 7.52 -15.44
N THR A 55 -10.92 7.71 -15.50
CA THR A 55 -11.62 8.01 -16.74
C THR A 55 -11.29 9.46 -17.08
N THR A 56 -10.09 9.69 -17.62
CA THR A 56 -9.81 10.94 -18.32
C THR A 56 -10.81 11.03 -19.46
N PRO A 57 -11.72 12.01 -19.51
CA PRO A 57 -12.54 12.21 -20.69
C PRO A 57 -11.57 12.51 -21.83
N LEU A 58 -11.62 11.70 -22.90
CA LEU A 58 -10.89 11.95 -24.13
C LEU A 58 -11.50 13.21 -24.77
N LEU A 59 -11.10 14.41 -24.36
CA LEU A 59 -11.47 15.63 -25.07
C LEU A 59 -10.80 15.59 -26.46
N PRO A 60 -11.51 15.94 -27.54
CA PRO A 60 -10.91 16.05 -28.87
C PRO A 60 -9.79 17.12 -28.85
N PRO A 61 -8.71 16.92 -29.62
CA PRO A 61 -7.53 17.79 -29.55
C PRO A 61 -7.86 19.19 -30.07
N PRO A 62 -7.57 20.28 -29.33
CA PRO A 62 -7.41 21.59 -29.94
C PRO A 62 -5.98 21.69 -30.52
N THR A 63 -5.92 21.95 -31.81
CA THR A 63 -4.70 22.19 -32.58
C THR A 63 -4.07 23.52 -32.16
N THR A 64 -3.09 23.49 -31.26
CA THR A 64 -2.07 24.54 -31.18
C THR A 64 -0.80 23.99 -30.55
N ALA A 65 0.26 23.96 -31.35
CA ALA A 65 1.59 23.56 -30.94
C ALA A 65 2.18 24.58 -29.98
N THR A 66 2.28 24.21 -28.71
CA THR A 66 3.17 24.85 -27.74
C THR A 66 4.10 23.78 -27.23
N THR A 67 5.40 23.98 -27.41
CA THR A 67 6.48 23.10 -26.93
C THR A 67 6.49 23.12 -25.40
N ALA A 68 5.62 22.34 -24.76
CA ALA A 68 5.61 22.15 -23.32
C ALA A 68 6.68 21.11 -22.95
N THR A 69 7.70 21.56 -22.22
CA THR A 69 8.62 20.71 -21.47
C THR A 69 7.81 19.63 -20.72
N PRO A 70 8.24 18.35 -20.67
CA PRO A 70 7.53 17.35 -19.89
C PRO A 70 7.55 17.80 -18.44
N ALA A 71 6.40 18.20 -17.91
CA ALA A 71 6.26 18.40 -16.48
C ALA A 71 6.47 17.03 -15.82
N THR A 72 7.62 16.84 -15.20
CA THR A 72 7.90 15.68 -14.37
C THR A 72 6.77 15.62 -13.35
N SER A 73 5.86 14.67 -13.52
CA SER A 73 4.71 14.52 -12.63
C SER A 73 5.26 14.18 -11.26
N ALA A 74 5.25 15.14 -10.34
CA ALA A 74 5.74 14.90 -8.99
C ALA A 74 4.95 13.70 -8.42
N GLU A 75 5.68 12.72 -7.87
CA GLU A 75 5.12 11.61 -7.12
C GLU A 75 4.33 12.19 -5.94
N THR A 76 3.12 11.68 -5.69
CA THR A 76 2.42 12.11 -4.48
C THR A 76 3.19 11.63 -3.24
N PRO A 77 3.20 12.40 -2.14
CA PRO A 77 3.79 11.92 -0.89
C PRO A 77 3.15 10.62 -0.40
N TRP A 78 3.91 9.76 0.30
CA TRP A 78 3.45 8.44 0.76
C TRP A 78 2.29 8.53 1.76
N GLU A 79 2.29 9.57 2.56
CA GLU A 79 1.27 9.97 3.52
C GLU A 79 -0.01 10.54 2.86
N SER A 80 -0.02 10.72 1.53
CA SER A 80 -1.22 11.20 0.83
C SER A 80 -2.36 10.18 0.92
N ILE A 81 -3.51 10.65 1.39
CA ILE A 81 -4.77 9.90 1.42
C ILE A 81 -5.51 9.90 0.06
N THR A 82 -4.97 10.59 -0.94
CA THR A 82 -5.54 10.68 -2.31
C THR A 82 -4.46 10.36 -3.35
N PRO A 83 -3.90 9.14 -3.34
CA PRO A 83 -2.91 8.71 -4.32
C PRO A 83 -3.53 8.59 -5.73
N ARG A 84 -2.71 8.67 -6.77
CA ARG A 84 -3.13 8.26 -8.12
C ARG A 84 -3.33 6.74 -8.15
N ALA A 85 -4.10 6.23 -9.12
CA ALA A 85 -4.38 4.80 -9.24
C ALA A 85 -3.11 3.92 -9.27
N THR A 86 -2.08 4.33 -10.00
CA THR A 86 -0.79 3.59 -10.04
C THR A 86 -0.07 3.62 -8.69
N GLU A 87 -0.05 4.77 -8.03
CA GLU A 87 0.58 4.94 -6.71
C GLU A 87 -0.17 4.13 -5.64
N TRP A 88 -1.50 4.14 -5.69
CA TRP A 88 -2.35 3.34 -4.81
C TRP A 88 -2.03 1.85 -4.92
N LYS A 89 -1.92 1.31 -6.14
CA LYS A 89 -1.60 -0.11 -6.35
C LYS A 89 -0.25 -0.50 -5.75
N VAL A 90 0.78 0.33 -5.94
CA VAL A 90 2.12 0.08 -5.39
C VAL A 90 2.10 0.13 -3.85
N ARG A 91 1.39 1.10 -3.27
CA ARG A 91 1.28 1.24 -1.81
C ARG A 91 0.46 0.13 -1.17
N ASN A 92 -0.66 -0.26 -1.79
CA ASN A 92 -1.45 -1.41 -1.40
C ASN A 92 -0.61 -2.70 -1.46
N ALA A 93 0.13 -2.92 -2.53
CA ALA A 93 1.02 -4.07 -2.67
C ALA A 93 2.15 -4.06 -1.62
N TRP A 94 2.68 -2.88 -1.27
CA TRP A 94 3.66 -2.75 -0.21
C TRP A 94 3.09 -3.15 1.15
N THR A 95 1.89 -2.67 1.48
CA THR A 95 1.18 -3.03 2.72
C THR A 95 0.83 -4.51 2.74
N MET A 96 0.46 -5.09 1.59
CA MET A 96 0.26 -6.52 1.45
C MET A 96 1.55 -7.30 1.77
N GLY A 97 2.69 -6.87 1.21
CA GLY A 97 4.00 -7.44 1.53
C GLY A 97 4.32 -7.36 3.02
N LEU A 98 3.99 -6.25 3.69
CA LEU A 98 4.15 -6.10 5.14
C LEU A 98 3.36 -7.17 5.91
N LEU A 99 2.15 -7.51 5.48
CA LEU A 99 1.32 -8.53 6.13
C LEU A 99 1.86 -9.95 5.86
N ILE A 100 2.09 -10.28 4.59
CA ILE A 100 2.46 -11.63 4.16
C ILE A 100 3.85 -12.03 4.62
N TYR A 101 4.86 -11.15 4.49
CA TYR A 101 6.23 -11.47 4.93
C TYR A 101 6.34 -11.67 6.43
N ASN A 102 5.41 -11.11 7.18
CA ASN A 102 5.35 -11.19 8.64
C ASN A 102 4.33 -12.22 9.14
N THR A 103 3.87 -13.13 8.28
CA THR A 103 2.94 -14.20 8.63
C THR A 103 3.53 -15.56 8.30
N THR A 104 3.48 -16.49 9.26
CA THR A 104 3.84 -17.89 9.04
C THR A 104 2.63 -18.60 8.44
N ASP A 105 2.81 -19.24 7.29
CA ASP A 105 1.76 -19.99 6.59
C ASP A 105 0.43 -19.20 6.42
N PRO A 106 0.45 -18.07 5.69
CA PRO A 106 -0.75 -17.25 5.51
C PRO A 106 -1.92 -18.01 4.89
N ILE A 107 -1.66 -19.03 4.03
CA ILE A 107 -2.71 -19.84 3.41
C ILE A 107 -3.32 -20.80 4.45
N GLY A 108 -2.49 -21.52 5.22
CA GLY A 108 -2.98 -22.42 6.27
C GLY A 108 -3.73 -21.71 7.39
N LEU A 109 -3.42 -20.43 7.63
CA LEU A 109 -4.14 -19.57 8.57
C LEU A 109 -5.40 -18.90 7.99
N GLY A 110 -5.72 -19.12 6.72
CA GLY A 110 -6.92 -18.56 6.08
C GLY A 110 -6.84 -17.06 5.79
N ILE A 111 -5.64 -16.50 5.64
CA ILE A 111 -5.45 -15.08 5.33
C ILE A 111 -5.83 -14.81 3.86
N SER A 112 -6.65 -13.79 3.64
CA SER A 112 -7.15 -13.41 2.31
C SER A 112 -6.08 -12.68 1.49
N ILE A 113 -5.28 -13.42 0.73
CA ILE A 113 -4.14 -12.87 -0.03
C ILE A 113 -4.48 -12.37 -1.45
N GLU A 114 -5.71 -12.60 -1.93
CA GLU A 114 -6.13 -12.25 -3.30
C GLU A 114 -6.73 -10.84 -3.42
N GLY A 115 -7.02 -10.20 -2.29
CA GLY A 115 -7.68 -8.89 -2.24
C GLY A 115 -6.72 -7.73 -2.00
N THR A 116 -7.26 -6.70 -1.34
CA THR A 116 -6.50 -5.55 -0.84
C THR A 116 -5.76 -5.89 0.45
N ALA A 117 -4.82 -5.03 0.84
CA ALA A 117 -4.18 -5.17 2.15
C ALA A 117 -5.20 -5.05 3.31
N ALA A 118 -6.31 -4.32 3.11
CA ALA A 118 -7.40 -4.22 4.08
C ALA A 118 -8.18 -5.55 4.20
N ASP A 119 -8.40 -6.24 3.09
CA ASP A 119 -9.04 -7.56 3.08
C ASP A 119 -8.17 -8.58 3.83
N ALA A 120 -6.87 -8.58 3.56
CA ALA A 120 -5.91 -9.39 4.29
C ALA A 120 -5.91 -9.04 5.78
N TRP A 121 -5.83 -7.76 6.15
CA TRP A 121 -5.83 -7.30 7.54
C TRP A 121 -7.07 -7.75 8.32
N THR A 122 -8.25 -7.75 7.68
CA THR A 122 -9.51 -8.16 8.30
C THR A 122 -9.62 -9.68 8.49
N SER A 123 -8.87 -10.47 7.71
CA SER A 123 -8.90 -11.94 7.77
C SER A 123 -8.10 -12.54 8.94
N TYR A 124 -7.28 -11.74 9.63
CA TYR A 124 -6.56 -12.22 10.81
C TYR A 124 -7.49 -12.33 12.02
N THR A 125 -7.53 -13.51 12.62
CA THR A 125 -8.33 -13.84 13.82
C THR A 125 -7.48 -14.12 15.04
#